data_AF-A0A1I4JQS1-F1
#
_entry.id   AF-A0A1I4JQS1-F1
#
_cell.length_a   1.000
_cell.length_b   1.000
_cell.length_c   1.000
_cell.angle_alpha   90.00
_cell.angle_beta   90.00
_cell.angle_gamma   90.00
#
_symmetry.space_group_name_H-M   'P 1'
#
loop_
_entity.id
_entity.type
_entity.pdbx_description
1 polymer ?
#
loop_
_entity_poly.entity_id
_entity_poly.type
_entity_poly.pdbx_seq_one_letter_code
_entity_poly.pdbx_strand_id
1 'polypeptide(L)'
;MQATTTPREQLLVVALAGWGLRASEAAALHVSQFNRDVADDDVPYIAFENRKNGPGEVSVLFGLDILDARIDELAKDETWTGYVFPSPQGETPHVTRDTIRNWFQTLAAEAGLPERIDGERPSPQLCRRFWYDTYTAVLEGVEEIAAEQGSSDPQVVMQNYLSDSRSRRVRREFMREQLAEAFQTE
;
A
#
# COMPACT_ATOMS: atom_id res chain seq x y z
N MET A 1 3.81 -10.25 -22.90
CA MET A 1 2.51 -9.58 -23.06
C MET A 1 2.48 -8.51 -21.98
N GLN A 2 2.85 -7.27 -22.31
CA GLN A 2 2.83 -6.19 -21.32
C GLN A 2 1.37 -5.88 -21.04
N ALA A 3 0.93 -6.11 -19.80
CA ALA A 3 -0.35 -5.58 -19.35
C ALA A 3 -0.26 -4.05 -19.43
N THR A 4 -0.89 -3.45 -20.43
CA THR A 4 -0.96 -1.99 -20.56
C THR A 4 -1.73 -1.46 -19.35
N THR A 5 -1.00 -1.05 -18.32
CA THR A 5 -1.58 -0.78 -17.00
C THR A 5 -2.04 0.67 -16.96
N THR A 6 -3.36 0.89 -16.92
CA THR A 6 -3.92 2.24 -16.73
C THR A 6 -3.62 2.76 -15.32
N PRO A 7 -3.64 4.09 -15.06
CA PRO A 7 -3.45 4.63 -13.70
C PRO A 7 -4.41 4.01 -12.67
N ARG A 8 -5.65 3.71 -13.08
CA ARG A 8 -6.63 2.97 -12.25
C ARG A 8 -6.10 1.58 -11.86
N GLU A 9 -5.58 0.82 -12.80
CA GLU A 9 -5.14 -0.56 -12.58
C GLU A 9 -3.85 -0.60 -11.77
N GLN A 10 -2.91 0.30 -12.04
CA GLN A 10 -1.71 0.47 -11.22
C GLN A 10 -2.09 0.84 -9.78
N LEU A 11 -2.98 1.83 -9.59
CA LEU A 11 -3.44 2.24 -8.28
C LEU A 11 -4.17 1.10 -7.55
N LEU A 12 -4.93 0.27 -8.27
CA LEU A 12 -5.62 -0.88 -7.69
C LEU A 12 -4.63 -1.88 -7.08
N VAL A 13 -3.55 -2.21 -7.79
CA VAL A 13 -2.53 -3.13 -7.28
C VAL A 13 -1.76 -2.48 -6.12
N VAL A 14 -1.38 -1.21 -6.23
CA VAL A 14 -0.71 -0.46 -5.16
C VAL A 14 -1.58 -0.40 -3.90
N ALA A 15 -2.87 -0.10 -4.03
CA ALA A 15 -3.79 -0.03 -2.89
C ALA A 15 -3.91 -1.36 -2.15
N LEU A 16 -3.95 -2.47 -2.88
CA LEU A 16 -4.12 -3.80 -2.29
C LEU A 16 -2.82 -4.40 -1.75
N ALA A 17 -1.73 -4.32 -2.52
CA ALA A 17 -0.45 -4.98 -2.21
C ALA A 17 0.61 -4.01 -1.65
N GLY A 18 0.65 -2.76 -2.11
CA GLY A 18 1.60 -1.76 -1.62
C GLY A 18 1.18 -1.11 -0.30
N TRP A 19 -0.13 -0.93 -0.09
CA TRP A 19 -0.69 -0.34 1.14
C TRP A 19 -1.44 -1.34 2.02
N GLY A 20 -1.59 -2.59 1.57
CA GLY A 20 -2.23 -3.67 2.34
C GLY A 20 -3.72 -3.43 2.64
N LEU A 21 -4.40 -2.58 1.87
CA LEU A 21 -5.80 -2.22 2.14
C LEU A 21 -6.73 -3.40 1.90
N ARG A 22 -7.82 -3.45 2.68
CA ARG A 22 -8.93 -4.36 2.37
C ARG A 22 -9.61 -3.88 1.09
N ALA A 23 -10.17 -4.80 0.33
CA ALA A 23 -10.93 -4.45 -0.87
C ALA A 23 -12.08 -3.45 -0.60
N SER A 24 -12.69 -3.47 0.60
CA SER A 24 -13.72 -2.50 0.98
C SER A 24 -13.13 -1.11 1.32
N GLU A 25 -11.92 -1.07 1.87
CA GLU A 25 -11.21 0.19 2.15
C GLU A 25 -10.74 0.82 0.84
N ALA A 26 -10.17 0.02 -0.06
CA ALA A 26 -9.80 0.45 -1.41
C ALA A 26 -11.04 0.93 -2.19
N ALA A 27 -12.16 0.21 -2.12
CA ALA A 27 -13.39 0.59 -2.82
C ALA A 27 -13.90 1.98 -2.42
N ALA A 28 -13.83 2.32 -1.12
CA ALA A 28 -14.31 3.59 -0.58
C ALA A 28 -13.21 4.67 -0.47
N LEU A 29 -12.05 4.46 -1.09
CA LEU A 29 -10.89 5.32 -0.90
C LEU A 29 -11.13 6.71 -1.53
N HIS A 30 -10.90 7.74 -0.74
CA HIS A 30 -11.17 9.13 -1.09
C HIS A 30 -9.91 9.99 -0.93
N VAL A 31 -9.71 10.98 -1.80
CA VAL A 31 -8.49 11.81 -1.80
C VAL A 31 -8.27 12.57 -0.49
N SER A 32 -9.35 12.97 0.20
CA SER A 32 -9.27 13.67 1.48
C SER A 32 -8.67 12.82 2.61
N GLN A 33 -8.55 11.51 2.43
CA GLN A 33 -7.93 10.63 3.40
C GLN A 33 -6.39 10.67 3.35
N PHE A 34 -5.82 11.18 2.25
CA PHE A 34 -4.38 11.24 2.06
C PHE A 34 -3.79 12.50 2.69
N ASN A 35 -2.98 12.30 3.72
CA ASN A 35 -2.20 13.35 4.36
C ASN A 35 -0.82 13.34 3.72
N ARG A 36 -0.55 14.32 2.84
CA ARG A 36 0.66 14.39 2.01
C ARG A 36 1.60 15.51 2.42
N ASP A 37 1.08 16.56 3.01
CA ASP A 37 1.84 17.65 3.60
C ASP A 37 2.25 17.25 5.02
N VAL A 38 3.39 16.58 5.11
CA VAL A 38 3.98 16.06 6.35
C VAL A 38 5.38 16.63 6.54
N ALA A 39 5.88 16.63 7.77
CA ALA A 39 7.25 17.06 8.05
C ALA A 39 8.28 16.22 7.29
N ASP A 40 9.46 16.80 7.01
CA ASP A 40 10.53 16.17 6.21
C ASP A 40 11.00 14.81 6.75
N ASP A 41 10.82 14.53 8.03
CA ASP A 41 11.20 13.27 8.70
C ASP A 41 10.06 12.25 8.81
N ASP A 42 8.87 12.57 8.29
CA ASP A 42 7.71 11.68 8.25
C ASP A 42 7.34 11.24 6.83
N VAL A 43 6.31 10.41 6.71
CA VAL A 43 5.82 9.89 5.44
C VAL A 43 4.34 10.18 5.24
N PRO A 44 3.90 10.43 4.00
CA PRO A 44 2.49 10.53 3.70
C PRO A 44 1.72 9.29 4.19
N TYR A 45 0.47 9.47 4.59
CA TYR A 45 -0.35 8.39 5.12
C TYR A 45 -1.83 8.54 4.77
N ILE A 46 -2.56 7.42 4.81
CA ILE A 46 -4.01 7.36 4.62
C ILE A 46 -4.67 7.27 6.00
N ALA A 47 -5.54 8.22 6.32
CA ALA A 47 -6.35 8.20 7.54
C ALA A 47 -7.73 7.55 7.29
N PHE A 48 -8.12 6.65 8.18
CA PHE A 48 -9.42 5.97 8.20
C PHE A 48 -10.13 6.29 9.51
N GLU A 49 -11.19 7.10 9.44
CA GLU A 49 -11.96 7.52 10.62
C GLU A 49 -12.63 6.36 11.36
N ASN A 50 -13.01 5.29 10.64
CA ASN A 50 -13.74 4.15 11.20
C ASN A 50 -13.09 2.81 10.80
N ARG A 51 -12.04 2.40 11.52
CA ARG A 51 -11.46 1.06 11.39
C ARG A 51 -11.91 0.15 12.53
N LYS A 52 -12.59 -0.94 12.18
CA LYS A 52 -13.04 -1.97 13.15
C LYS A 52 -11.87 -2.65 13.88
N ASN A 53 -10.68 -2.75 13.26
CA ASN A 53 -9.46 -3.34 13.83
C ASN A 53 -8.21 -2.72 13.19
N GLY A 54 -7.16 -2.45 13.99
CA GLY A 54 -5.86 -1.93 13.55
C GLY A 54 -5.72 -0.40 13.65
N PRO A 55 -4.50 0.15 13.45
CA PRO A 55 -4.29 1.58 13.47
C PRO A 55 -5.13 2.27 12.39
N GLY A 56 -5.65 3.45 12.74
CA GLY A 56 -6.45 4.30 11.85
C GLY A 56 -5.66 4.88 10.68
N GLU A 57 -4.34 4.65 10.63
CA GLU A 57 -3.44 5.23 9.64
C GLU A 57 -2.64 4.14 8.92
N VAL A 58 -2.39 4.36 7.63
CA VAL A 58 -1.56 3.49 6.77
C VAL A 58 -0.52 4.36 6.08
N SER A 59 0.77 4.12 6.34
CA SER A 59 1.86 4.83 5.65
C SER A 59 1.85 4.53 4.15
N VAL A 60 1.98 5.58 3.34
CA VAL A 60 2.13 5.51 1.88
C VAL A 60 3.61 5.57 1.56
N LEU A 61 4.23 4.40 1.43
CA LEU A 61 5.67 4.29 1.17
C LEU A 61 6.02 4.24 -0.33
N PHE A 62 5.04 3.91 -1.17
CA PHE A 62 5.16 3.74 -2.62
C PHE A 62 3.86 4.17 -3.33
N GLY A 63 3.98 4.62 -4.58
CA GLY A 63 2.84 4.84 -5.50
C GLY A 63 2.08 6.16 -5.34
N LEU A 64 2.70 7.21 -4.79
CA LEU A 64 2.11 8.55 -4.75
C LEU A 64 1.98 9.18 -6.14
N ASP A 65 2.95 8.93 -7.01
CA ASP A 65 2.95 9.30 -8.42
C ASP A 65 1.81 8.61 -9.19
N ILE A 66 1.54 7.35 -8.88
CA ILE A 66 0.42 6.58 -9.45
C ILE A 66 -0.92 7.16 -8.97
N LEU A 67 -1.01 7.55 -7.69
CA LEU A 67 -2.16 8.27 -7.16
C LEU A 67 -2.36 9.61 -7.89
N ASP A 68 -1.29 10.39 -8.10
CA ASP A 68 -1.35 11.66 -8.84
C ASP A 68 -1.87 11.47 -10.26
N ALA A 69 -1.32 10.51 -10.99
CA ALA A 69 -1.78 10.20 -12.34
C ALA A 69 -3.27 9.81 -12.37
N ARG A 70 -3.76 9.11 -11.34
CA ARG A 70 -5.18 8.76 -11.23
C ARG A 70 -6.05 9.97 -10.88
N ILE A 71 -5.58 10.85 -10.00
CA ILE A 71 -6.27 12.11 -9.66
C ILE A 71 -6.37 12.99 -10.90
N ASP A 72 -5.28 13.16 -11.66
CA ASP A 72 -5.24 13.94 -12.89
C ASP A 72 -6.17 13.38 -13.97
N GLU A 73 -6.33 12.05 -14.04
CA GLU A 73 -7.30 11.41 -14.93
C GLU A 73 -8.74 11.74 -14.54
N LEU A 74 -9.05 11.67 -13.25
CA LEU A 74 -10.39 11.89 -12.70
C LEU A 74 -10.80 13.37 -12.66
N ALA A 75 -9.85 14.27 -12.39
CA ALA A 75 -10.07 15.71 -12.33
C ALA A 75 -10.46 16.34 -13.67
N LYS A 76 -10.34 15.59 -14.78
CA LYS A 76 -10.88 15.98 -16.10
C LYS A 76 -12.40 16.01 -16.12
N ASP A 77 -13.05 15.30 -15.20
CA ASP A 77 -14.50 15.35 -14.98
C ASP A 77 -14.81 16.33 -13.84
N GLU A 78 -15.44 17.47 -14.16
CA GLU A 78 -15.82 18.50 -13.19
C GLU A 78 -16.82 18.01 -12.14
N THR A 79 -17.50 16.87 -12.39
CA THR A 79 -18.45 16.25 -11.45
C THR A 79 -17.79 15.26 -10.50
N TRP A 80 -16.47 15.05 -10.60
CA TRP A 80 -15.75 14.10 -9.77
C TRP A 80 -15.82 14.48 -8.29
N THR A 81 -16.24 13.51 -7.48
CA THR A 81 -16.52 13.70 -6.05
C THR A 81 -15.34 13.39 -5.14
N GLY A 82 -14.15 13.09 -5.69
CA GLY A 82 -12.94 12.81 -4.91
C GLY A 82 -12.66 11.32 -4.59
N TYR A 83 -13.54 10.40 -4.97
CA TYR A 83 -13.26 8.95 -4.85
C TYR A 83 -12.32 8.48 -5.94
N VAL A 84 -11.26 7.75 -5.58
CA VAL A 84 -10.26 7.28 -6.57
C VAL A 84 -10.74 6.10 -7.42
N PHE A 85 -11.75 5.38 -6.93
CA PHE A 85 -12.51 4.37 -7.66
C PHE A 85 -14.01 4.73 -7.69
N PRO A 86 -14.41 5.76 -8.47
CA PRO A 86 -15.79 6.21 -8.51
C PRO A 86 -16.69 5.17 -9.19
N SER A 87 -17.96 5.12 -8.78
CA SER A 87 -18.96 4.32 -9.49
C SER A 87 -19.34 5.02 -10.81
N PRO A 88 -19.35 4.32 -11.96
CA PRO A 88 -19.79 4.94 -13.23
C PRO A 88 -21.30 5.21 -13.28
N GLN A 89 -22.10 4.44 -12.52
CA GLN A 89 -23.56 4.39 -12.63
C GLN A 89 -24.17 4.10 -11.24
N GLY A 90 -24.74 5.12 -10.58
CA GLY A 90 -25.80 4.94 -9.57
C GLY A 90 -25.44 5.13 -8.08
N GLU A 91 -26.49 5.45 -7.30
CA GLU A 91 -26.71 5.64 -5.84
C GLU A 91 -25.54 5.87 -4.87
N THR A 92 -24.42 5.17 -5.00
CA THR A 92 -23.24 5.30 -4.14
C THR A 92 -22.07 5.90 -4.90
N PRO A 93 -21.31 6.84 -4.32
CA PRO A 93 -20.31 7.62 -5.05
C PRO A 93 -19.07 6.82 -5.49
N HIS A 94 -18.90 5.59 -4.98
CA HIS A 94 -17.74 4.74 -5.27
C HIS A 94 -18.14 3.29 -5.56
N VAL A 95 -17.23 2.52 -6.16
CA VAL A 95 -17.47 1.12 -6.50
C VAL A 95 -17.63 0.23 -5.27
N THR A 96 -18.11 -1.00 -5.48
CA THR A 96 -18.22 -1.99 -4.41
C THR A 96 -16.91 -2.76 -4.19
N ARG A 97 -16.79 -3.40 -3.02
CA ARG A 97 -15.71 -4.35 -2.73
C ARG A 97 -15.60 -5.47 -3.78
N ASP A 98 -16.74 -5.93 -4.30
CA ASP A 98 -16.77 -7.04 -5.25
C ASP A 98 -16.31 -6.58 -6.63
N THR A 99 -16.58 -5.32 -7.01
CA THR A 99 -15.99 -4.68 -8.19
C THR A 99 -14.47 -4.62 -8.10
N ILE A 100 -13.91 -4.18 -6.96
CA ILE A 100 -12.46 -4.17 -6.70
C ILE A 100 -11.85 -5.57 -6.84
N ARG A 101 -12.51 -6.59 -6.25
CA ARG A 101 -12.08 -7.99 -6.38
C ARG A 101 -12.07 -8.46 -7.83
N ASN A 102 -13.13 -8.18 -8.58
CA ASN A 102 -13.25 -8.62 -9.96
C ASN A 102 -12.20 -7.96 -10.85
N TRP A 103 -11.98 -6.66 -10.72
CA TRP A 103 -10.91 -5.96 -11.44
C TRP A 103 -9.53 -6.54 -11.14
N PHE A 104 -9.24 -6.83 -9.86
CA PHE A 104 -7.97 -7.46 -9.50
C PHE A 104 -7.82 -8.86 -10.12
N GLN A 105 -8.88 -9.68 -10.12
CA GLN A 105 -8.84 -11.01 -10.73
C GLN A 105 -8.66 -10.97 -12.24
N THR A 106 -9.28 -10.00 -12.92
CA THR A 106 -9.05 -9.74 -14.34
C THR A 106 -7.58 -9.39 -14.60
N LEU A 107 -7.01 -8.45 -13.83
CA LEU A 107 -5.61 -8.08 -13.95
C LEU A 107 -4.66 -9.26 -13.68
N ALA A 108 -4.94 -10.08 -12.67
CA ALA A 108 -4.15 -11.26 -12.37
C ALA A 108 -4.16 -12.26 -13.53
N ALA A 109 -5.31 -12.47 -14.16
CA ALA A 109 -5.43 -13.34 -15.33
C ALA A 109 -4.69 -12.75 -16.56
N GLU A 110 -4.83 -11.44 -16.80
CA GLU A 110 -4.14 -10.74 -17.89
C GLU A 110 -2.62 -10.71 -17.72
N ALA A 111 -2.15 -10.61 -16.48
CA ALA A 111 -0.73 -10.70 -16.11
C ALA A 111 -0.18 -12.15 -16.17
N GLY A 112 -1.03 -13.14 -16.44
CA GLY A 112 -0.62 -14.54 -16.51
C GLY A 112 -0.21 -15.13 -15.16
N LEU A 113 -0.73 -14.60 -14.05
CA LEU A 113 -0.53 -15.22 -12.74
C LEU A 113 -1.13 -16.64 -12.74
N PRO A 114 -0.54 -17.58 -11.99
CA PRO A 114 -1.08 -18.93 -11.88
C PRO A 114 -2.51 -18.89 -11.32
N GLU A 115 -3.33 -19.87 -11.71
CA GLU A 115 -4.71 -19.98 -11.22
C GLU A 115 -4.78 -20.05 -9.68
N ARG A 116 -3.73 -20.56 -9.05
CA ARG A 116 -3.57 -20.66 -7.60
C ARG A 116 -2.17 -20.27 -7.15
N ILE A 117 -2.10 -19.51 -6.07
CA ILE A 117 -0.90 -19.19 -5.31
C ILE A 117 -1.15 -19.75 -3.91
N ASP A 118 -0.28 -20.64 -3.43
CA ASP A 118 -0.46 -21.37 -2.17
C ASP A 118 -1.84 -22.05 -2.02
N GLY A 119 -2.39 -22.55 -3.12
CA GLY A 119 -3.69 -23.22 -3.15
C GLY A 119 -4.90 -22.28 -3.21
N GLU A 120 -4.72 -20.96 -3.14
CA GLU A 120 -5.78 -19.96 -3.21
C GLU A 120 -5.77 -19.21 -4.55
N ARG A 121 -6.95 -18.80 -5.05
CA ARG A 121 -7.01 -17.95 -6.24
C ARG A 121 -6.42 -16.57 -5.94
N PRO A 122 -5.73 -15.92 -6.90
CA PRO A 122 -5.34 -14.52 -6.77
C PRO A 122 -6.48 -13.67 -6.25
N SER A 123 -6.24 -12.98 -5.14
CA SER A 123 -7.27 -12.21 -4.44
C SER A 123 -6.68 -11.04 -3.65
N PRO A 124 -7.48 -10.01 -3.33
CA PRO A 124 -7.08 -8.95 -2.41
C PRO A 124 -6.56 -9.44 -1.05
N GLN A 125 -7.00 -10.62 -0.60
CA GLN A 125 -6.52 -11.21 0.65
C GLN A 125 -5.06 -11.67 0.53
N LEU A 126 -4.67 -12.24 -0.62
CA LEU A 126 -3.28 -12.61 -0.87
C LEU A 126 -2.37 -11.38 -0.99
N CYS A 127 -2.84 -10.29 -1.60
CA CYS A 127 -2.11 -9.01 -1.61
C CYS A 127 -1.85 -8.49 -0.19
N ARG A 128 -2.87 -8.57 0.67
CA ARG A 128 -2.74 -8.17 2.07
C ARG A 128 -1.76 -9.07 2.82
N ARG A 129 -1.77 -10.38 2.56
CA ARG A 129 -0.80 -11.33 3.13
C ARG A 129 0.63 -10.99 2.69
N PHE A 130 0.84 -10.77 1.39
CA PHE A 130 2.11 -10.31 0.84
C PHE A 130 2.63 -9.08 1.60
N TRP A 131 1.80 -8.05 1.78
CA TRP A 131 2.20 -6.84 2.50
C TRP A 131 2.66 -7.13 3.94
N TYR A 132 1.93 -7.98 4.69
CA TYR A 132 2.32 -8.34 6.06
C TYR A 132 3.58 -9.20 6.10
N ASP A 133 3.74 -10.13 5.16
CA ASP A 133 4.92 -10.99 5.07
C ASP A 133 6.17 -10.15 4.76
N THR A 134 6.08 -9.21 3.80
CA THR A 134 7.17 -8.26 3.51
C THR A 134 7.48 -7.35 4.69
N TYR A 135 6.45 -6.80 5.35
CA TYR A 135 6.66 -5.95 6.52
C TYR A 135 7.31 -6.71 7.68
N THR A 136 6.91 -7.97 7.90
CA THR A 136 7.50 -8.82 8.95
C THR A 136 8.95 -9.14 8.64
N ALA A 137 9.28 -9.47 7.40
CA ALA A 137 10.66 -9.69 6.97
C ALA A 137 11.54 -8.44 7.19
N VAL A 138 10.99 -7.24 6.96
CA VAL A 138 11.68 -5.96 7.27
C VAL A 138 11.91 -5.81 8.77
N LEU A 139 10.95 -6.20 9.63
CA LEU A 139 11.15 -6.17 11.08
C LEU A 139 12.27 -7.12 11.51
N GLU A 140 12.26 -8.35 11.01
CA GLU A 140 13.26 -9.38 11.33
C GLU A 140 14.66 -8.96 10.86
N GLY A 141 14.81 -8.44 9.65
CA GLY A 141 16.10 -7.96 9.13
C GLY A 141 16.66 -6.78 9.92
N VAL A 142 15.81 -5.86 10.40
CA VAL A 142 16.25 -4.77 11.28
C VAL A 142 16.72 -5.30 12.65
N GLU A 143 16.08 -6.33 13.19
CA GLU A 143 16.51 -6.99 14.43
C GLU A 143 17.86 -7.73 14.27
N GLU A 144 18.06 -8.39 13.13
CA GLU A 144 19.32 -9.08 12.80
C GLU A 144 20.49 -8.10 12.68
N ILE A 145 20.32 -7.00 11.93
CA ILE A 145 21.34 -5.93 11.82
C ILE A 145 21.68 -5.38 13.21
N ALA A 146 20.69 -5.22 14.09
CA ALA A 146 20.92 -4.76 15.46
C ALA A 146 21.72 -5.76 16.30
N ALA A 147 21.52 -7.07 16.11
CA ALA A 147 22.27 -8.13 16.77
C ALA A 147 23.72 -8.25 16.24
N GLU A 148 23.93 -8.11 14.93
CA GLU A 148 25.25 -8.21 14.30
C GLU A 148 26.19 -7.03 14.60
N GLN A 149 25.64 -5.83 14.80
CA GLN A 149 26.43 -4.62 15.12
C GLN A 149 27.05 -4.61 16.53
N GLY A 150 26.90 -5.69 17.32
CA GLY A 150 27.81 -6.08 18.41
C GLY A 150 28.46 -4.95 19.21
N SER A 151 27.67 -4.07 19.82
CA SER A 151 28.23 -2.99 20.65
C SER A 151 28.44 -3.46 22.08
N SER A 152 29.59 -3.12 22.64
CA SER A 152 30.07 -3.50 23.97
C SER A 152 29.30 -2.89 25.16
N ASP A 153 28.14 -2.26 24.93
CA ASP A 153 27.19 -1.90 25.99
C ASP A 153 25.73 -1.97 25.48
N PRO A 154 24.97 -3.03 25.85
CA PRO A 154 23.60 -3.27 25.42
C PRO A 154 22.61 -2.15 25.76
N GLN A 155 22.89 -1.33 26.80
CA GLN A 155 22.01 -0.21 27.19
C GLN A 155 22.19 1.02 26.28
N VAL A 156 23.38 1.22 25.72
CA VAL A 156 23.74 2.41 24.93
C VAL A 156 23.27 2.31 23.49
N VAL A 157 23.24 1.11 22.89
CA VAL A 157 22.63 0.92 21.56
C VAL A 157 21.12 1.00 21.65
N MET A 158 20.52 0.41 22.69
CA MET A 158 19.09 0.56 22.93
C MET A 158 18.74 2.07 23.05
N GLN A 159 19.51 2.88 23.79
CA GLN A 159 19.25 4.34 23.86
C GLN A 159 19.60 5.13 22.58
N ASN A 160 20.63 4.76 21.81
CA ASN A 160 21.04 5.49 20.59
C ASN A 160 20.27 5.06 19.32
N TYR A 161 19.68 3.87 19.32
CA TYR A 161 18.80 3.37 18.26
C TYR A 161 17.32 3.71 18.52
N LEU A 162 16.93 3.88 19.79
CA LEU A 162 15.57 4.20 20.25
C LEU A 162 15.39 5.68 20.60
N SER A 163 15.57 6.56 19.63
CA SER A 163 14.40 7.41 19.41
C SER A 163 13.46 6.56 18.57
N ASP A 164 12.23 6.31 19.03
CA ASP A 164 11.22 5.55 18.28
C ASP A 164 11.16 5.98 16.80
N SER A 165 11.44 7.25 16.53
CA SER A 165 11.56 7.85 15.20
C SER A 165 12.64 7.22 14.32
N ARG A 166 13.85 6.94 14.81
CA ARG A 166 14.95 6.41 13.99
C ARG A 166 14.68 4.97 13.55
N SER A 167 14.18 4.13 14.45
CA SER A 167 13.76 2.75 14.14
C SER A 167 12.60 2.72 13.14
N ARG A 168 11.60 3.60 13.31
CA ARG A 168 10.50 3.77 12.35
C ARG A 168 11.01 4.21 10.98
N ARG A 169 11.95 5.15 10.92
CA ARG A 169 12.53 5.63 9.65
C ARG A 169 13.21 4.50 8.88
N VAL A 170 14.08 3.73 9.53
CA VAL A 170 14.79 2.60 8.89
C VAL A 170 13.80 1.57 8.35
N ARG A 171 12.78 1.19 9.14
CA ARG A 171 11.74 0.24 8.68
C ARG A 171 10.99 0.77 7.45
N ARG A 172 10.68 2.07 7.41
CA ARG A 172 10.01 2.70 6.26
C ARG A 172 10.89 2.74 5.01
N GLU A 173 12.19 2.98 5.17
CA GLU A 173 13.16 2.96 4.07
C GLU A 173 13.27 1.54 3.48
N PHE A 174 13.51 0.52 4.30
CA PHE A 174 13.56 -0.88 3.85
C PHE A 174 12.24 -1.33 3.20
N MET A 175 11.10 -1.01 3.81
CA MET A 175 9.81 -1.37 3.24
C MET A 175 9.57 -0.64 1.91
N ARG A 176 10.00 0.61 1.77
CA ARG A 176 9.95 1.34 0.49
C ARG A 176 10.80 0.64 -0.58
N GLU A 177 12.00 0.19 -0.24
CA GLU A 177 12.89 -0.53 -1.16
C GLU A 177 12.28 -1.86 -1.60
N GLN A 178 11.76 -2.67 -0.67
CA GLN A 178 11.08 -3.93 -0.99
C GLN A 178 9.86 -3.72 -1.90
N LEU A 179 9.06 -2.67 -1.64
CA LEU A 179 7.94 -2.31 -2.52
C LEU A 179 8.43 -1.83 -3.89
N ALA A 180 9.46 -1.00 -3.94
CA ALA A 180 10.02 -0.54 -5.21
C ALA A 180 10.51 -1.73 -6.05
N GLU A 181 11.25 -2.67 -5.47
CA GLU A 181 11.72 -3.87 -6.17
C GLU A 181 10.54 -4.71 -6.70
N ALA A 182 9.54 -4.97 -5.84
CA ALA A 182 8.39 -5.80 -6.20
C ALA A 182 7.50 -5.19 -7.30
N PHE A 183 7.47 -3.85 -7.42
CA PHE A 183 6.64 -3.14 -8.38
C PHE A 183 7.40 -2.62 -9.61
N GLN A 184 8.74 -2.60 -9.60
CA GLN A 184 9.59 -2.12 -10.70
C GLN A 184 10.23 -3.24 -11.52
N THR A 185 9.86 -4.50 -11.29
CA THR A 185 10.44 -5.61 -12.06
C THR A 185 9.94 -5.58 -13.51
N GLU A 186 10.87 -5.37 -14.45
CA GLU A 186 10.70 -5.24 -15.91
C GLU A 186 10.00 -6.43 -16.60
#